data_AF-A0A8J7ZAL0-F1
#
_entry.id   AF-A0A8J7ZAL0-F1
#
_cell.length_a   1.000
_cell.length_b   1.000
_cell.length_c   1.000
_cell.angle_alpha   90.00
_cell.angle_beta   90.00
_cell.angle_gamma   90.00
#
_symmetry.space_group_name_H-M   'P 1'
#
loop_
_entity.id
_entity.type
_entity.pdbx_description
1 polymer ?
#
loop_
_entity_poly.entity_id
_entity_poly.type
_entity_poly.pdbx_seq_one_letter_code
_entity_poly.pdbx_strand_id
1 'polypeptide(L)'
;MKIGIINYPTFGGSGIVGTELGLNLMKKGHEVHFISYEMPERLKLEEDFIFHEVNILSYPLFKYKPYTVILASTIVNLFKE
;
A
#
# COMPACT_ATOMS: atom_id res chain seq x y z
N MET A 1 -6.17 -13.93 8.57
CA MET A 1 -6.46 -12.53 8.94
C MET A 1 -6.32 -11.68 7.70
N LYS A 2 -7.13 -10.61 7.57
CA LYS A 2 -6.95 -9.56 6.55
C LYS A 2 -6.04 -8.47 7.11
N ILE A 3 -4.94 -8.15 6.41
CA ILE A 3 -3.90 -7.24 6.90
C ILE A 3 -3.58 -6.20 5.83
N GLY A 4 -3.67 -4.91 6.18
CA GLY A 4 -3.21 -3.81 5.33
C GLY A 4 -1.78 -3.39 5.67
N ILE A 5 -0.89 -3.31 4.68
CA ILE A 5 0.47 -2.77 4.84
C ILE A 5 0.59 -1.50 4.02
N ILE A 6 0.83 -0.39 4.72
CA ILE A 6 0.99 0.94 4.12
C ILE A 6 2.45 1.32 4.24
N ASN A 7 3.11 1.54 3.10
CA ASN A 7 4.53 1.87 3.06
C ASN A 7 4.85 2.85 1.92
N TYR A 8 6.08 3.38 1.95
CA TYR A 8 6.62 4.12 0.83
C TYR A 8 7.20 3.14 -0.21
N PRO A 9 6.99 3.39 -1.51
CA PRO A 9 7.36 2.45 -2.57
C PRO A 9 8.84 2.45 -2.95
N THR A 10 9.62 3.34 -2.34
CA THR A 10 11.03 3.57 -2.67
C THR A 10 11.96 2.57 -1.98
N PHE A 11 13.22 2.54 -2.41
CA PHE A 11 14.32 1.79 -1.78
C PHE A 11 14.75 2.41 -0.43
N GLY A 12 13.83 2.50 0.51
CA GLY A 12 14.09 2.84 1.91
C GLY A 12 14.05 1.59 2.78
N GLY A 13 14.74 1.63 3.93
CA GLY A 13 14.77 0.50 4.88
C GLY A 13 13.37 0.09 5.34
N SER A 14 12.49 1.05 5.63
CA SER A 14 11.11 0.77 6.05
C SER A 14 10.26 0.17 4.94
N GLY A 15 10.43 0.63 3.69
CA GLY A 15 9.72 0.08 2.52
C GLY A 15 10.05 -1.38 2.29
N ILE A 16 11.35 -1.73 2.35
CA ILE A 16 11.83 -3.10 2.20
C ILE A 16 11.32 -3.99 3.33
N VAL A 17 11.51 -3.57 4.59
CA VAL A 17 11.08 -4.35 5.76
C VAL A 17 9.57 -4.58 5.76
N GLY A 18 8.77 -3.55 5.46
CA GLY A 18 7.33 -3.67 5.37
C GLY A 18 6.88 -4.62 4.25
N THR A 19 7.55 -4.59 3.10
CA THR A 19 7.24 -5.48 1.97
C THR A 19 7.57 -6.93 2.31
N GLU A 20 8.77 -7.20 2.82
CA GLU A 20 9.19 -8.54 3.25
C GLU A 20 8.30 -9.12 4.35
N LEU A 21 7.92 -8.30 5.33
CA LEU A 21 6.97 -8.71 6.37
C LEU A 21 5.65 -9.17 5.74
N GLY A 22 5.10 -8.40 4.81
CA GLY A 22 3.86 -8.75 4.11
C GLY A 22 3.95 -10.05 3.34
N LEU A 23 5.01 -10.22 2.55
CA LEU A 23 5.23 -11.44 1.78
C LEU A 23 5.35 -12.68 2.68
N ASN A 24 6.04 -12.55 3.82
CA ASN A 24 6.14 -13.63 4.80
C ASN A 24 4.80 -13.93 5.48
N LEU A 25 3.95 -12.92 5.73
CA LEU A 25 2.60 -13.11 6.26
C LEU A 25 1.70 -13.81 5.23
N MET A 26 1.83 -13.50 3.95
CA MET A 26 1.10 -14.18 2.87
C MET A 26 1.46 -15.66 2.77
N LYS A 27 2.77 -15.99 2.86
CA LYS A 27 3.25 -17.38 2.92
C LYS A 27 2.69 -18.16 4.12
N LYS A 28 2.24 -17.46 5.18
CA LYS A 28 1.56 -18.04 6.34
C LYS A 28 0.03 -18.13 6.19
N GLY A 29 -0.51 -17.83 5.00
CA GLY A 29 -1.94 -17.90 4.71
C GLY A 29 -2.74 -16.67 5.16
N HIS A 30 -2.09 -15.52 5.37
CA HIS A 30 -2.80 -14.26 5.61
C HIS A 30 -3.12 -13.55 4.28
N GLU A 31 -4.28 -12.91 4.22
CA GLU A 31 -4.68 -12.07 3.08
C GLU A 31 -4.08 -10.67 3.32
N VAL A 32 -3.00 -10.36 2.62
CA VAL A 32 -2.25 -9.12 2.81
C VAL A 32 -2.49 -8.19 1.63
N HIS A 33 -2.86 -6.94 1.94
CA HIS A 33 -3.13 -5.88 0.99
C HIS A 33 -2.03 -4.82 1.13
N PHE A 34 -1.19 -4.67 0.11
CA PHE A 34 -0.20 -3.59 0.04
C PHE A 34 -0.86 -2.31 -0.47
N ILE A 35 -0.63 -1.17 0.19
CA ILE A 35 -1.27 0.11 -0.12
C ILE A 35 -0.20 1.19 -0.21
N SER A 36 -0.05 1.80 -1.38
CA SER A 36 0.93 2.88 -1.62
C SER A 36 0.50 3.71 -2.84
N TYR A 37 1.08 4.89 -3.03
CA TYR A 37 0.83 5.72 -4.23
C TYR A 37 1.52 5.20 -5.49
N GLU A 38 2.40 4.22 -5.36
CA GLU A 38 3.08 3.51 -6.44
C GLU A 38 3.43 2.11 -5.94
N MET A 39 3.65 1.16 -6.84
CA MET A 39 4.05 -0.20 -6.48
C MET A 39 5.47 -0.20 -5.89
N PRO A 40 5.70 -0.75 -4.67
CA PRO A 40 7.04 -0.87 -4.12
C PRO A 40 7.96 -1.69 -5.02
N GLU A 41 9.18 -1.19 -5.26
CA GLU A 41 10.15 -1.85 -6.15
C GLU A 41 10.45 -3.29 -5.76
N ARG A 42 10.53 -3.58 -4.46
CA ARG A 42 10.72 -4.94 -3.95
C ARG A 42 9.55 -5.86 -4.27
N LEU A 43 8.32 -5.34 -4.28
CA LEU A 43 7.11 -6.11 -4.53
C LEU A 43 6.98 -6.53 -6.00
N LYS A 44 7.51 -5.73 -6.93
CA LYS A 44 7.54 -6.02 -8.39
C LYS A 44 8.26 -7.33 -8.74
N LEU A 45 9.04 -7.88 -7.83
CA LEU A 45 9.81 -9.13 -8.02
C LEU A 45 9.02 -10.40 -7.61
N GLU A 46 7.81 -10.25 -7.09
CA GLU A 46 6.94 -11.35 -6.68
C GLU A 46 5.76 -11.49 -7.65
N GLU A 47 5.15 -12.66 -7.73
CA GLU A 47 4.08 -12.93 -8.71
C GLU A 47 2.67 -12.87 -8.11
N ASP A 48 2.52 -13.30 -6.86
CA ASP A 48 1.22 -13.40 -6.19
C ASP A 48 1.11 -12.39 -5.05
N PHE A 49 0.49 -11.24 -5.31
CA PHE A 49 0.22 -10.22 -4.29
C PHE A 49 -1.04 -9.40 -4.58
N ILE A 50 -1.59 -8.80 -3.52
CA ILE A 50 -2.70 -7.84 -3.62
C ILE A 50 -2.14 -6.44 -3.40
N PHE A 51 -2.23 -5.58 -4.41
CA PHE A 51 -1.77 -4.21 -4.35
C PHE A 51 -2.89 -3.22 -4.67
N HIS A 52 -2.98 -2.15 -3.90
CA HIS A 52 -3.94 -1.06 -4.05
C HIS A 52 -3.19 0.25 -4.22
N GLU A 53 -3.29 0.82 -5.42
CA GLU A 53 -2.69 2.11 -5.71
C GLU A 53 -3.56 3.26 -5.19
N VAL A 54 -2.94 4.18 -4.46
CA VAL A 54 -3.58 5.41 -3.99
C VAL A 54 -3.44 6.49 -5.05
N ASN A 55 -4.47 6.66 -5.86
CA ASN A 55 -4.50 7.67 -6.92
C ASN A 55 -4.50 9.10 -6.35
N ILE A 56 -3.37 9.79 -6.50
CA ILE A 56 -3.25 11.18 -6.04
C ILE A 56 -3.81 12.13 -7.10
N LEU A 57 -5.01 12.62 -6.87
CA LEU A 57 -5.64 13.61 -7.75
C LEU A 57 -4.95 14.98 -7.63
N SER A 58 -4.52 15.52 -8.76
CA SER A 58 -4.06 16.90 -8.86
C SER A 58 -5.26 17.78 -9.17
N TYR A 59 -5.73 18.55 -8.19
CA TYR A 59 -6.87 19.45 -8.35
C TYR A 59 -6.48 20.88 -7.98
N PRO A 60 -6.74 21.89 -8.84
CA PRO A 60 -6.24 23.26 -8.64
C PRO A 60 -6.65 23.93 -7.32
N LEU A 61 -7.74 23.50 -6.70
CA LEU A 61 -8.20 24.02 -5.41
C LEU A 61 -7.22 23.73 -4.27
N PHE A 62 -6.54 22.58 -4.31
CA PHE A 62 -5.69 22.15 -3.21
C PHE A 62 -4.28 22.71 -3.35
N LYS A 63 -3.84 23.47 -2.34
CA LYS A 63 -2.46 23.96 -2.24
C LYS A 63 -1.43 22.82 -2.15
N TYR A 64 -1.81 21.71 -1.53
CA TYR A 64 -0.99 20.49 -1.41
C TYR A 64 -1.81 19.28 -1.81
N LYS A 65 -1.16 18.30 -2.46
CA LYS A 65 -1.82 17.05 -2.83
C LYS A 65 -2.42 16.37 -1.58
N PRO A 66 -3.74 16.08 -1.54
CA PRO A 66 -4.41 15.58 -0.35
C PRO A 66 -4.19 14.07 -0.13
N TYR A 67 -2.95 13.60 -0.24
CA TYR A 67 -2.60 12.18 -0.21
C TYR A 67 -3.11 11.47 1.04
N THR A 68 -2.93 12.06 2.22
CA THR A 68 -3.34 11.44 3.50
C THR A 68 -4.85 11.19 3.58
N VAL A 69 -5.66 12.11 3.07
CA VAL A 69 -7.13 11.97 3.09
C VAL A 69 -7.58 10.88 2.11
N ILE A 70 -6.98 10.87 0.92
CA ILE A 70 -7.26 9.83 -0.08
C ILE A 70 -6.84 8.46 0.45
N LEU A 71 -5.64 8.35 1.02
CA LEU A 71 -5.13 7.12 1.65
C LEU A 71 -6.09 6.61 2.74
N ALA A 72 -6.54 7.48 3.65
CA ALA A 72 -7.48 7.11 4.69
C ALA A 72 -8.82 6.61 4.10
N SER A 73 -9.34 7.28 3.07
CA SER A 73 -10.54 6.82 2.36
C SER A 73 -10.33 5.47 1.69
N THR A 74 -9.18 5.23 1.05
CA THR A 74 -8.85 3.93 0.43
C THR A 74 -8.83 2.83 1.48
N ILE A 75 -8.20 3.06 2.64
CA ILE A 75 -8.16 2.07 3.73
C ILE A 75 -9.57 1.74 4.21
N VAL A 76 -10.41 2.75 4.42
CA VAL A 76 -11.80 2.52 4.83
C VAL A 76 -12.55 1.72 3.75
N ASN A 77 -12.43 2.07 2.48
CA ASN A 77 -13.13 1.35 1.41
C ASN A 77 -12.68 -0.12 1.25
N LEU A 78 -11.43 -0.44 1.58
CA LEU A 78 -10.89 -1.81 1.47
C LEU A 78 -11.28 -2.72 2.63
N PHE A 79 -11.43 -2.16 3.83
CA PHE A 79 -11.61 -2.93 5.07
C PHE A 79 -12.95 -2.69 5.77
N LYS A 80 -13.78 -1.78 5.26
CA LYS A 80 -15.16 -1.64 5.72
C LYS A 80 -15.97 -2.80 5.14
N GLU A 81 -16.67 -3.49 6.05
CA GLU A 81 -17.43 -4.73 5.85
C GLU A 81 -18.15 -4.86 4.50
#